data_AF-A0A3A9ETT9-F1
#
_entry.id   AF-A0A3A9ETT9-F1
#
_cell.length_a   1.000
_cell.length_b   1.000
_cell.length_c   1.000
_cell.angle_alpha   90.00
_cell.angle_beta   90.00
_cell.angle_gamma   90.00
#
_symmetry.space_group_name_H-M   'P 1'
#
loop_
_entity.id
_entity.type
_entity.pdbx_description
1 polymer ?
#
loop_
_entity_poly.entity_id
_entity_poly.type
_entity_poly.pdbx_seq_one_letter_code
_entity_poly.pdbx_strand_id
1 'polypeptide(L)'
;MGKYFEKMFFWEEFLCLYSKDKLNFIGNSSSEKRSDNTEQINKLNEQCKCIYYFFHYDYEEDSFECNNEKYDLKSQTFVFLRVLDKNIPVILNITSMNLRLMGTLLFNIKKIGFKEVYCLYTEPLRYCKNINENEKEEFVDRFDLYKKFRGIDPIPGFLRANDDKLEEKWIAFLGFDGKRVEQINDRYKFADIVPIITLPSYKPGWQNYALQENIDIIKTIERKPEYIVANSFLSAYDYLEKLKNAYPR
;
A
#
# COMPACT_ATOMS: atom_id res chain seq x y z
N MET A 1 14.54 -2.40 7.46
CA MET A 1 13.38 -3.17 6.95
C MET A 1 13.80 -4.27 5.96
N GLY A 2 14.90 -4.06 5.21
CA GLY A 2 15.38 -4.96 4.15
C GLY A 2 15.85 -6.38 4.50
N LYS A 3 15.82 -6.82 5.77
CA LYS A 3 16.01 -8.24 6.15
C LYS A 3 14.70 -9.03 6.34
N TYR A 4 13.55 -8.35 6.42
CA TYR A 4 12.26 -8.99 6.71
C TYR A 4 11.29 -8.96 5.52
N PHE A 5 11.51 -8.07 4.56
CA PHE A 5 10.73 -7.94 3.33
C PHE A 5 11.69 -8.08 2.16
N GLU A 6 12.24 -9.29 2.02
CA GLU A 6 13.36 -9.52 1.11
C GLU A 6 12.93 -9.45 -0.36
N LYS A 7 11.65 -9.77 -0.68
CA LYS A 7 11.20 -9.92 -2.08
C LYS A 7 9.71 -9.59 -2.25
N MET A 8 9.43 -8.75 -3.23
CA MET A 8 8.11 -8.58 -3.84
C MET A 8 8.12 -9.43 -5.11
N PHE A 9 7.04 -10.15 -5.36
CA PHE A 9 6.93 -11.01 -6.53
C PHE A 9 5.63 -10.74 -7.26
N PHE A 10 5.69 -10.85 -8.59
CA PHE A 10 4.51 -11.20 -9.35
C PHE A 10 4.13 -12.66 -9.06
N TRP A 11 2.84 -13.00 -9.20
CA TRP A 11 2.36 -14.34 -8.88
C TRP A 11 3.11 -15.43 -9.64
N GLU A 12 3.39 -15.20 -10.92
CA GLU A 12 4.08 -16.14 -11.79
C GLU A 12 5.51 -16.39 -11.30
N GLU A 13 6.22 -15.34 -10.87
CA GLU A 13 7.56 -15.45 -10.30
C GLU A 13 7.53 -16.22 -8.98
N PHE A 14 6.55 -15.90 -8.12
CA PHE A 14 6.42 -16.55 -6.82
C PHE A 14 6.16 -18.05 -6.96
N LEU A 15 5.20 -18.44 -7.82
CA LEU A 15 4.85 -19.84 -8.07
C LEU A 15 5.99 -20.66 -8.65
N CYS A 16 6.94 -20.03 -9.35
CA CYS A 16 8.12 -20.71 -9.86
C CYS A 16 9.22 -20.87 -8.80
N LEU A 17 9.27 -19.99 -7.81
CA LEU A 17 10.36 -19.91 -6.84
C LEU A 17 10.02 -20.53 -5.48
N TYR A 18 8.74 -20.68 -5.16
CA TYR A 18 8.33 -21.20 -3.87
C TYR A 18 8.48 -22.73 -3.81
N SER A 19 9.20 -23.21 -2.79
CA SER A 19 9.57 -24.63 -2.68
C SER A 19 9.37 -25.22 -1.28
N LYS A 20 8.61 -24.55 -0.39
CA LYS A 20 8.42 -25.01 0.99
C LYS A 20 7.12 -25.78 1.14
N ASP A 21 7.09 -26.71 2.09
CA ASP A 21 5.94 -27.61 2.30
C ASP A 21 4.67 -26.91 2.83
N LYS A 22 4.82 -25.77 3.52
CA LYS A 22 3.72 -25.06 4.19
C LYS A 22 3.85 -23.55 4.06
N LEU A 23 2.72 -22.85 4.03
CA LEU A 23 2.67 -21.39 4.10
C LEU A 23 1.35 -20.85 4.65
N ASN A 24 1.39 -19.66 5.21
CA ASN A 24 0.20 -18.88 5.59
C ASN A 24 -0.03 -17.80 4.54
N PHE A 25 -1.18 -17.80 3.89
CA PHE A 25 -1.59 -16.78 2.94
C PHE A 25 -2.60 -15.84 3.61
N ILE A 26 -2.29 -14.55 3.64
CA ILE A 26 -3.18 -13.49 4.11
C ILE A 26 -3.50 -12.58 2.93
N GLY A 27 -4.78 -12.54 2.54
CA GLY A 27 -5.29 -11.67 1.49
C GLY A 27 -6.49 -10.86 1.98
N ASN A 28 -7.08 -10.05 1.10
CA ASN A 28 -8.33 -9.38 1.39
C ASN A 28 -9.49 -9.96 0.56
N SER A 29 -10.69 -9.88 1.12
CA SER A 29 -11.93 -10.09 0.38
C SER A 29 -12.25 -8.80 -0.36
N SER A 30 -11.83 -8.72 -1.62
CA SER A 30 -12.02 -7.55 -2.47
C SER A 30 -13.00 -7.82 -3.60
N SER A 31 -13.78 -6.79 -3.95
CA SER A 31 -14.56 -6.80 -5.21
C SER A 31 -13.71 -6.41 -6.43
N GLU A 32 -12.46 -5.99 -6.23
CA GLU A 32 -11.57 -5.66 -7.32
C GLU A 32 -11.09 -6.93 -8.04
N LYS A 33 -11.40 -7.05 -9.34
CA LYS A 33 -11.00 -8.21 -10.15
C LYS A 33 -9.50 -8.52 -10.11
N ARG A 34 -8.63 -7.52 -9.99
CA ARG A 34 -7.16 -7.73 -9.88
C ARG A 34 -6.74 -8.40 -8.56
N SER A 35 -7.60 -8.36 -7.55
CA SER A 35 -7.36 -9.01 -6.26
C SER A 35 -7.95 -10.42 -6.21
N ASP A 36 -8.75 -10.80 -7.21
CA ASP A 36 -9.13 -12.20 -7.42
C ASP A 36 -7.91 -12.97 -7.94
N ASN A 37 -7.30 -13.70 -7.03
CA ASN A 37 -6.15 -14.55 -7.31
C ASN A 37 -6.50 -16.02 -7.07
N THR A 38 -7.79 -16.39 -7.20
CA THR A 38 -8.29 -17.72 -6.88
C THR A 38 -7.54 -18.81 -7.65
N GLU A 39 -7.27 -18.59 -8.94
CA GLU A 39 -6.54 -19.55 -9.76
C GLU A 39 -5.08 -19.72 -9.29
N GLN A 40 -4.39 -18.61 -9.00
CA GLN A 40 -3.01 -18.63 -8.53
C GLN A 40 -2.88 -19.25 -7.13
N ILE A 41 -3.85 -18.98 -6.26
CA ILE A 41 -4.00 -19.59 -4.93
C ILE A 41 -4.21 -21.10 -5.07
N ASN A 42 -5.06 -21.56 -5.99
CA ASN A 42 -5.25 -22.98 -6.25
C ASN A 42 -3.96 -23.66 -6.72
N LYS A 43 -3.24 -23.05 -7.67
CA LYS A 43 -1.91 -23.54 -8.12
C LYS A 43 -0.91 -23.61 -6.98
N LEU A 44 -0.89 -22.62 -6.09
CA LEU A 44 -0.03 -22.63 -4.91
C LEU A 44 -0.39 -23.78 -3.96
N ASN A 45 -1.68 -24.09 -3.81
CA ASN A 45 -2.17 -25.19 -2.98
C ASN A 45 -1.79 -26.58 -3.52
N GLU A 46 -1.61 -26.72 -4.83
CA GLU A 46 -1.14 -27.95 -5.46
C GLU A 46 0.34 -28.21 -5.14
N GLN A 47 1.12 -27.15 -4.92
CA GLN A 47 2.56 -27.24 -4.65
C GLN A 47 2.89 -27.35 -3.15
N CYS A 48 2.04 -26.85 -2.27
CA CYS A 48 2.29 -26.84 -0.83
C CYS A 48 1.01 -26.80 0.00
N LYS A 49 1.10 -27.17 1.29
CA LYS A 49 -0.03 -27.02 2.21
C LYS A 49 -0.18 -25.55 2.61
N CYS A 50 -1.11 -24.87 1.96
CA CYS A 50 -1.41 -23.48 2.21
C CYS A 50 -2.61 -23.31 3.16
N ILE A 51 -2.48 -22.40 4.14
CA ILE A 51 -3.57 -22.00 5.03
C ILE A 51 -3.97 -20.56 4.67
N TYR A 52 -5.25 -20.35 4.37
CA TYR A 52 -5.76 -19.08 3.86
C TYR A 52 -6.48 -18.28 4.94
N TYR A 53 -6.21 -16.98 4.96
CA TYR A 53 -6.88 -16.00 5.78
C TYR A 53 -7.30 -14.83 4.89
N PHE A 54 -8.60 -14.73 4.63
CA PHE A 54 -9.15 -13.63 3.84
C PHE A 54 -9.78 -12.61 4.77
N PHE A 55 -9.28 -11.38 4.71
CA PHE A 55 -9.74 -10.29 5.55
C PHE A 55 -10.76 -9.41 4.82
N HIS A 56 -11.93 -9.25 5.42
CA HIS A 56 -12.86 -8.20 5.04
C HIS A 56 -12.65 -7.01 5.98
N TYR A 57 -12.06 -5.92 5.48
CA TYR A 57 -11.75 -4.75 6.30
C TYR A 57 -12.93 -3.76 6.33
N ASP A 58 -13.42 -3.47 7.52
CA ASP A 58 -14.36 -2.39 7.78
C ASP A 58 -13.59 -1.13 8.20
N TYR A 59 -13.67 -0.09 7.37
CA TYR A 59 -13.02 1.18 7.61
C TYR A 59 -13.69 2.01 8.71
N GLU A 60 -15.03 1.94 8.83
CA GLU A 60 -15.78 2.77 9.78
C GLU A 60 -15.52 2.32 11.21
N GLU A 61 -15.48 1.00 11.42
CA GLU A 61 -15.24 0.40 12.72
C GLU A 61 -13.76 0.11 12.99
N ASP A 62 -12.89 0.37 12.01
CA ASP A 62 -11.46 0.07 12.05
C ASP A 62 -11.18 -1.36 12.51
N SER A 63 -11.86 -2.31 11.87
CA SER A 63 -11.83 -3.73 12.21
C SER A 63 -11.74 -4.58 10.95
N PHE A 64 -11.36 -5.85 11.09
CA PHE A 64 -11.39 -6.80 10.00
C PHE A 64 -12.07 -8.09 10.41
N GLU A 65 -12.80 -8.70 9.49
CA GLU A 65 -13.39 -10.02 9.67
C GLU A 65 -12.52 -11.08 9.01
N CYS A 66 -12.32 -12.20 9.69
CA CYS A 66 -11.65 -13.39 9.18
C CYS A 66 -12.36 -14.62 9.75
N ASN A 67 -12.73 -15.59 8.90
CA ASN A 67 -13.42 -16.81 9.32
C ASN A 67 -14.69 -16.57 10.16
N ASN A 68 -15.48 -15.54 9.81
CA ASN A 68 -16.67 -15.08 10.53
C ASN A 68 -16.43 -14.54 11.95
N GLU A 69 -15.17 -14.30 12.31
CA GLU A 69 -14.81 -13.59 13.53
C GLU A 69 -14.34 -12.17 13.19
N LYS A 70 -14.77 -11.20 14.00
CA LYS A 70 -14.42 -9.79 13.84
C LYS A 70 -13.32 -9.42 14.82
N TYR A 71 -12.31 -8.70 14.31
CA TYR A 71 -11.11 -8.31 15.03
C TYR A 71 -10.91 -6.80 14.93
N ASP A 72 -10.86 -6.12 16.07
CA ASP A 72 -10.41 -4.73 16.16
C ASP A 72 -8.97 -4.61 15.63
N LEU A 73 -8.75 -3.67 14.69
CA LEU A 73 -7.48 -3.59 13.99
C LEU A 73 -6.33 -3.28 14.97
N LYS A 74 -6.55 -2.39 15.94
CA LYS A 74 -5.49 -1.94 16.85
C LYS A 74 -5.13 -2.99 17.90
N SER A 75 -6.12 -3.54 18.56
CA SER A 75 -5.95 -4.35 19.78
C SER A 75 -5.89 -5.85 19.50
N GLN A 76 -6.52 -6.34 18.42
CA GLN A 76 -6.66 -7.77 18.18
C GLN A 76 -5.79 -8.31 17.03
N THR A 77 -5.21 -7.46 16.17
CA THR A 77 -4.28 -7.92 15.11
C THR A 77 -3.10 -8.70 15.67
N PHE A 78 -2.50 -8.25 16.79
CA PHE A 78 -1.40 -8.96 17.43
C PHE A 78 -1.82 -10.33 17.96
N VAL A 79 -3.02 -10.42 18.53
CA VAL A 79 -3.58 -11.66 19.08
C VAL A 79 -3.82 -12.66 17.96
N PHE A 80 -4.45 -12.22 16.87
CA PHE A 80 -4.66 -13.03 15.67
C PHE A 80 -3.32 -13.58 15.15
N LEU A 81 -2.34 -12.72 14.89
CA LEU A 81 -1.06 -13.15 14.32
C LEU A 81 -0.26 -14.08 15.24
N ARG A 82 -0.47 -14.00 16.57
CA ARG A 82 0.22 -14.88 17.54
C ARG A 82 -0.22 -16.33 17.50
N VAL A 83 -1.36 -16.64 16.91
CA VAL A 83 -1.81 -18.04 16.74
C VAL A 83 -1.10 -18.71 15.57
N LEU A 84 -0.48 -17.94 14.67
CA LEU A 84 0.28 -18.45 13.54
C LEU A 84 1.69 -18.85 13.97
N ASP A 85 2.21 -19.96 13.40
CA ASP A 85 3.59 -20.35 13.62
C ASP A 85 4.54 -19.40 12.85
N LYS A 86 5.36 -18.65 13.60
CA LYS A 86 6.33 -17.69 13.06
C LYS A 86 7.44 -18.31 12.19
N ASN A 87 7.60 -19.64 12.22
CA ASN A 87 8.53 -20.37 11.37
C ASN A 87 7.91 -20.77 10.02
N ILE A 88 6.58 -20.70 9.89
CA ILE A 88 5.90 -20.92 8.62
C ILE A 88 5.90 -19.58 7.87
N PRO A 89 6.34 -19.54 6.59
CA PRO A 89 6.34 -18.31 5.81
C PRO A 89 4.95 -17.68 5.71
N VAL A 90 4.90 -16.35 5.73
CA VAL A 90 3.68 -15.57 5.53
C VAL A 90 3.73 -14.88 4.19
N ILE A 91 2.66 -15.01 3.41
CA ILE A 91 2.42 -14.25 2.20
C ILE A 91 1.33 -13.23 2.47
N LEU A 92 1.60 -11.97 2.17
CA LEU A 92 0.64 -10.88 2.19
C LEU A 92 0.28 -10.50 0.75
N ASN A 93 -0.96 -10.72 0.33
CA ASN A 93 -1.47 -10.14 -0.91
C ASN A 93 -1.89 -8.70 -0.66
N ILE A 94 -1.06 -7.76 -1.11
CA ILE A 94 -1.24 -6.33 -0.84
C ILE A 94 -2.04 -5.61 -1.94
N THR A 95 -2.46 -6.31 -3.00
CA THR A 95 -3.05 -5.73 -4.24
C THR A 95 -4.19 -4.73 -3.99
N SER A 96 -5.12 -5.04 -3.09
CA SER A 96 -6.17 -4.10 -2.66
C SER A 96 -6.31 -4.01 -1.15
N MET A 97 -5.23 -4.37 -0.43
CA MET A 97 -5.22 -4.27 1.01
C MET A 97 -5.20 -2.79 1.42
N ASN A 98 -6.10 -2.40 2.33
CA ASN A 98 -6.11 -1.05 2.86
C ASN A 98 -4.79 -0.73 3.59
N LEU A 99 -4.29 0.50 3.46
CA LEU A 99 -3.01 0.91 4.05
C LEU A 99 -2.98 0.79 5.59
N ARG A 100 -4.08 1.06 6.29
CA ARG A 100 -4.18 0.92 7.77
C ARG A 100 -4.05 -0.55 8.16
N LEU A 101 -4.79 -1.43 7.49
CA LEU A 101 -4.70 -2.87 7.68
C LEU A 101 -3.28 -3.38 7.39
N MET A 102 -2.76 -3.06 6.21
CA MET A 102 -1.42 -3.44 5.79
C MET A 102 -0.36 -2.96 6.79
N GLY A 103 -0.37 -1.67 7.16
CA GLY A 103 0.58 -1.10 8.11
C GLY A 103 0.55 -1.78 9.48
N THR A 104 -0.65 -2.07 9.98
CA THR A 104 -0.84 -2.75 11.27
C THR A 104 -0.38 -4.21 11.22
N LEU A 105 -0.63 -4.92 10.11
CA LEU A 105 -0.12 -6.28 9.90
C LEU A 105 1.40 -6.29 9.83
N LEU A 106 2.01 -5.46 8.99
CA LEU A 106 3.46 -5.39 8.83
C LEU A 106 4.16 -5.05 10.15
N PHE A 107 3.59 -4.13 10.92
CA PHE A 107 4.09 -3.79 12.26
C PHE A 107 4.08 -4.98 13.20
N ASN A 108 2.95 -5.67 13.32
CA ASN A 108 2.81 -6.80 14.25
C ASN A 108 3.58 -8.04 13.79
N ILE A 109 3.65 -8.32 12.49
CA ILE A 109 4.48 -9.37 11.89
C ILE A 109 5.96 -9.14 12.26
N LYS A 110 6.45 -7.90 12.08
CA LYS A 110 7.81 -7.52 12.50
C LYS A 110 8.01 -7.68 14.00
N LYS A 111 7.05 -7.24 14.81
CA LYS A 111 7.10 -7.31 16.29
C LYS A 111 7.14 -8.76 16.80
N ILE A 112 6.40 -9.67 16.17
CA ILE A 112 6.37 -11.10 16.50
C ILE A 112 7.66 -11.80 16.02
N GLY A 113 8.25 -11.32 14.93
CA GLY A 113 9.49 -11.86 14.37
C GLY A 113 9.26 -13.09 13.51
N PHE A 114 8.31 -13.01 12.57
CA PHE A 114 8.20 -13.99 11.49
C PHE A 114 9.51 -14.06 10.69
N LYS A 115 9.92 -15.28 10.35
CA LYS A 115 11.21 -15.52 9.69
C LYS A 115 11.21 -15.15 8.20
N GLU A 116 10.12 -15.48 7.50
CA GLU A 116 9.98 -15.27 6.07
C GLU A 116 8.63 -14.59 5.80
N VAL A 117 8.66 -13.41 5.18
CA VAL A 117 7.46 -12.64 4.82
C VAL A 117 7.59 -12.19 3.37
N TYR A 118 6.59 -12.53 2.57
CA TYR A 118 6.49 -12.21 1.16
C TYR A 118 5.32 -11.26 0.92
N CYS A 119 5.48 -10.29 0.02
CA CYS A 119 4.40 -9.44 -0.43
C CYS A 119 4.10 -9.71 -1.90
N LEU A 120 2.85 -10.02 -2.21
CA LEU A 120 2.36 -10.21 -3.57
C LEU A 120 1.53 -9.02 -4.01
N TYR A 121 1.73 -8.62 -5.25
CA TYR A 121 1.01 -7.53 -5.87
C TYR A 121 0.66 -7.89 -7.31
N THR A 122 -0.59 -7.70 -7.67
CA THR A 122 -1.08 -7.92 -9.03
C THR A 122 -1.33 -6.55 -9.67
N GLU A 123 -0.57 -6.24 -10.72
CA GLU A 123 -0.79 -5.04 -11.52
C GLU A 123 -2.16 -5.09 -12.23
N PRO A 124 -2.88 -3.96 -12.33
CA PRO A 124 -4.08 -3.92 -13.16
C PRO A 124 -3.71 -4.11 -14.64
N LEU A 125 -4.45 -4.98 -15.35
CA LEU A 125 -4.27 -5.23 -16.79
C LEU A 125 -4.31 -3.93 -17.62
N ARG A 126 -5.17 -3.00 -17.20
CA ARG A 126 -5.29 -1.66 -17.77
C ARG A 126 -5.69 -0.67 -16.69
N TYR A 127 -5.17 0.55 -16.80
CA TYR A 127 -5.70 1.68 -16.08
C TYR A 127 -6.84 2.28 -16.91
N CYS A 128 -8.08 2.03 -16.49
CA CYS A 128 -9.28 2.52 -17.17
C CYS A 128 -9.50 4.00 -16.86
N LYS A 129 -10.00 4.78 -17.81
CA LYS A 129 -10.57 6.10 -17.53
C LYS A 129 -11.87 5.95 -16.73
N ASN A 130 -12.13 6.86 -15.80
CA ASN A 130 -13.49 7.03 -15.28
C ASN A 130 -14.35 7.53 -16.44
N ILE A 131 -15.25 6.70 -16.96
CA ILE A 131 -16.25 7.11 -17.94
C ILE A 131 -17.59 7.09 -17.20
N ASN A 132 -17.82 8.09 -16.35
CA ASN A 132 -19.15 8.31 -15.79
C ASN A 132 -20.00 8.97 -16.89
N GLU A 133 -20.79 8.16 -17.60
CA GLU A 133 -21.70 8.65 -18.65
C GLU A 133 -22.92 9.41 -18.09
N ASN A 134 -23.16 9.37 -16.76
CA ASN A 134 -24.42 9.81 -16.16
C ASN A 134 -24.33 10.85 -15.02
N GLU A 135 -23.15 11.40 -14.70
CA GLU A 135 -23.05 12.38 -13.61
C GLU A 135 -22.46 13.70 -14.10
N LYS A 136 -23.20 14.78 -13.81
CA LYS A 136 -22.77 16.18 -13.91
C LYS A 136 -21.72 16.50 -12.84
N GLU A 137 -20.69 15.67 -12.70
CA GLU A 137 -19.54 15.99 -11.85
C GLU A 137 -18.51 16.74 -12.68
N GLU A 138 -18.07 17.88 -12.15
CA GLU A 138 -17.21 18.86 -12.81
C GLU A 138 -15.77 18.34 -13.04
N PHE A 139 -15.46 17.12 -12.58
CA PHE A 139 -14.09 16.60 -12.52
C PHE A 139 -14.00 15.08 -12.76
N VAL A 140 -13.57 14.67 -13.96
CA VAL A 140 -13.31 13.27 -14.29
C VAL A 140 -11.82 12.96 -14.16
N ASP A 141 -11.44 12.06 -13.24
CA ASP A 141 -10.05 11.59 -13.14
C ASP A 141 -9.65 10.79 -14.38
N ARG A 142 -8.39 10.94 -14.80
CA ARG A 142 -7.84 10.20 -15.94
C ARG A 142 -7.89 8.69 -15.70
N PHE A 143 -7.85 8.24 -14.45
CA PHE A 143 -7.88 6.83 -14.11
C PHE A 143 -8.86 6.55 -12.96
N ASP A 144 -9.60 5.45 -13.06
CA ASP A 144 -10.44 4.91 -11.99
C ASP A 144 -9.54 4.22 -10.94
N LEU A 145 -9.06 5.02 -9.98
CA LEU A 145 -8.14 4.55 -8.93
C LEU A 145 -8.80 4.40 -7.56
N TYR A 146 -9.97 5.00 -7.36
CA TYR A 146 -10.66 4.99 -6.08
C TYR A 146 -12.14 5.33 -6.25
N LYS A 147 -12.99 4.75 -5.40
CA LYS A 147 -14.43 5.08 -5.35
C LYS A 147 -14.74 6.27 -4.46
N LYS A 148 -13.94 6.50 -3.41
CA LYS A 148 -14.14 7.59 -2.45
C LYS A 148 -12.80 8.01 -1.84
N PHE A 149 -12.54 9.31 -1.78
CA PHE A 149 -11.45 9.85 -0.99
C PHE A 149 -11.96 10.21 0.42
N ARG A 150 -11.23 9.84 1.46
CA ARG A 150 -11.64 10.01 2.87
C ARG A 150 -10.66 10.86 3.70
N GLY A 151 -9.64 11.45 3.09
CA GLY A 151 -8.63 12.26 3.79
C GLY A 151 -7.41 11.46 4.25
N ILE A 152 -6.69 12.01 5.23
CA ILE A 152 -5.59 11.34 5.93
C ILE A 152 -6.12 10.83 7.27
N ASP A 153 -5.92 9.54 7.51
CA ASP A 153 -6.09 8.96 8.84
C ASP A 153 -4.81 8.25 9.27
N PRO A 154 -4.45 8.32 10.57
CA PRO A 154 -3.27 7.65 11.10
C PRO A 154 -3.45 6.13 11.08
N ILE A 155 -2.36 5.41 10.86
CA ILE A 155 -2.33 3.96 11.07
C ILE A 155 -2.50 3.71 12.58
N PRO A 156 -3.42 2.83 13.02
CA PRO A 156 -3.62 2.56 14.43
C PRO A 156 -2.34 2.16 15.15
N GLY A 157 -2.09 2.80 16.30
CA GLY A 157 -0.85 2.60 17.06
C GLY A 157 0.34 3.45 16.59
N PHE A 158 0.18 4.28 15.55
CA PHE A 158 1.20 5.21 15.05
C PHE A 158 0.86 6.70 15.26
N LEU A 159 -0.20 7.00 16.01
CA LEU A 159 -0.55 8.37 16.43
C LEU A 159 0.63 9.02 17.15
N ARG A 160 1.02 10.22 16.71
CA ARG A 160 2.01 11.05 17.40
C ARG A 160 1.28 12.10 18.23
N ALA A 161 1.81 12.41 19.41
CA ALA A 161 1.16 13.29 20.37
C ALA A 161 1.24 14.79 20.03
N ASN A 162 1.91 15.19 18.94
CA ASN A 162 2.18 16.59 18.57
C ASN A 162 1.83 16.86 17.10
N ASP A 163 0.57 16.68 16.72
CA ASP A 163 0.10 17.06 15.38
C ASP A 163 -0.16 18.59 15.26
N ASP A 164 0.00 19.35 16.33
CA ASP A 164 -0.29 20.80 16.38
C ASP A 164 0.84 21.71 15.83
N LYS A 165 1.98 21.15 15.40
CA LYS A 165 3.08 21.92 14.78
C LYS A 165 3.30 21.50 13.33
N LEU A 166 2.72 22.28 12.43
CA LEU A 166 2.80 22.19 10.96
C LEU A 166 4.17 22.57 10.35
N GLU A 167 5.25 22.56 11.14
CA GLU A 167 6.63 22.69 10.63
C GLU A 167 7.16 21.36 10.07
N GLU A 168 6.31 20.32 10.00
CA GLU A 168 6.70 19.02 9.46
C GLU A 168 6.83 19.05 7.94
N LYS A 169 7.94 18.47 7.47
CA LYS A 169 8.17 18.18 6.06
C LYS A 169 7.25 17.05 5.60
N TRP A 170 6.38 17.32 4.65
CA TRP A 170 5.52 16.32 4.03
C TRP A 170 6.20 15.71 2.80
N ILE A 171 6.47 14.41 2.88
CA ILE A 171 7.04 13.65 1.77
C ILE A 171 5.87 13.06 0.96
N ALA A 172 5.62 13.61 -0.23
CA ALA A 172 4.49 13.24 -1.07
C ALA A 172 4.94 12.41 -2.27
N PHE A 173 4.63 11.12 -2.26
CA PHE A 173 4.81 10.26 -3.44
C PHE A 173 3.66 10.49 -4.42
N LEU A 174 3.98 11.06 -5.57
CA LEU A 174 3.03 11.50 -6.59
C LEU A 174 2.78 10.39 -7.61
N GLY A 175 1.56 9.84 -7.56
CA GLY A 175 1.02 8.89 -8.52
C GLY A 175 0.17 9.57 -9.57
N PHE A 176 -0.84 8.86 -10.09
CA PHE A 176 -1.80 9.43 -11.04
C PHE A 176 -3.00 10.11 -10.38
N ASP A 177 -3.04 10.16 -9.05
CA ASP A 177 -4.12 10.70 -8.23
C ASP A 177 -3.81 12.12 -7.71
N GLY A 178 -3.40 13.03 -8.60
CA GLY A 178 -2.83 14.31 -8.16
C GLY A 178 -3.79 15.25 -7.42
N LYS A 179 -5.09 15.21 -7.72
CA LYS A 179 -6.12 15.95 -6.96
C LYS A 179 -6.16 15.54 -5.49
N ARG A 180 -5.81 14.30 -5.16
CA ARG A 180 -5.77 13.83 -3.76
C ARG A 180 -4.72 14.59 -2.98
N VAL A 181 -3.55 14.77 -3.58
CA VAL A 181 -2.43 15.48 -2.95
C VAL A 181 -2.80 16.93 -2.71
N GLU A 182 -3.48 17.56 -3.67
CA GLU A 182 -4.01 18.93 -3.53
C GLU A 182 -5.05 19.05 -2.40
N GLN A 183 -6.07 18.19 -2.39
CA GLN A 183 -7.11 18.18 -1.34
C GLN A 183 -6.53 17.96 0.07
N ILE A 184 -5.50 17.12 0.17
CA ILE A 184 -4.74 16.94 1.41
C ILE A 184 -4.04 18.24 1.78
N ASN A 185 -3.32 18.85 0.84
CA ASN A 185 -2.58 20.07 1.12
C ASN A 185 -3.49 21.24 1.52
N ASP A 186 -4.65 21.39 0.88
CA ASP A 186 -5.61 22.45 1.20
C ASP A 186 -6.14 22.34 2.62
N ARG A 187 -6.34 21.11 3.10
CA ARG A 187 -6.83 20.82 4.45
C ARG A 187 -5.77 21.04 5.52
N TYR A 188 -4.54 20.58 5.30
CA TYR A 188 -3.50 20.54 6.34
C TYR A 188 -2.46 21.66 6.22
N LYS A 189 -2.29 22.25 5.03
CA LYS A 189 -1.38 23.37 4.73
C LYS A 189 0.06 23.11 5.19
N PHE A 190 0.69 22.08 4.64
CA PHE A 190 2.06 21.72 4.98
C PHE A 190 3.05 22.82 4.57
N ALA A 191 3.98 23.17 5.48
CA ALA A 191 4.95 24.25 5.25
C ALA A 191 6.09 23.86 4.28
N ASP A 192 6.52 22.59 4.30
CA ASP A 192 7.58 22.06 3.44
C ASP A 192 7.10 20.77 2.79
N ILE A 193 6.92 20.79 1.47
CA ILE A 193 6.48 19.63 0.70
C ILE A 193 7.64 19.15 -0.15
N VAL A 194 7.94 17.85 -0.06
CA VAL A 194 8.88 17.15 -0.91
C VAL A 194 8.10 16.30 -1.91
N PRO A 195 7.80 16.84 -3.11
CA PRO A 195 7.13 16.09 -4.16
C PRO A 195 8.09 15.06 -4.77
N ILE A 196 7.66 13.81 -4.84
CA ILE A 196 8.44 12.71 -5.42
C ILE A 196 7.63 12.07 -6.53
N ILE A 197 8.10 12.18 -7.76
CA ILE A 197 7.53 11.44 -8.89
C ILE A 197 8.13 10.05 -8.91
N THR A 198 7.29 9.05 -8.63
CA THR A 198 7.65 7.65 -8.81
C THR A 198 7.68 7.33 -10.30
N LEU A 199 8.80 6.82 -10.79
CA LEU A 199 9.02 6.40 -12.17
C LEU A 199 8.71 4.90 -12.27
N PRO A 200 7.51 4.48 -12.71
CA PRO A 200 7.24 3.07 -12.96
C PRO A 200 8.11 2.61 -14.15
N SER A 201 8.83 1.50 -14.02
CA SER A 201 9.75 1.01 -15.05
C SER A 201 9.10 0.53 -16.33
N TYR A 202 7.83 0.14 -16.29
CA TYR A 202 7.32 -0.82 -17.27
C TYR A 202 6.62 -0.20 -18.47
N LYS A 203 6.26 1.10 -18.41
CA LYS A 203 5.62 1.80 -19.54
C LYS A 203 6.18 3.22 -19.73
N PRO A 204 6.84 3.49 -20.86
CA PRO A 204 7.28 4.83 -21.23
C PRO A 204 6.12 5.83 -21.20
N GLY A 205 6.36 7.01 -20.63
CA GLY A 205 5.41 8.12 -20.61
C GLY A 205 4.50 8.16 -19.39
N TRP A 206 4.50 7.13 -18.53
CA TRP A 206 3.71 7.13 -17.29
C TRP A 206 4.12 8.23 -16.32
N GLN A 207 5.41 8.53 -16.26
CA GLN A 207 5.93 9.66 -15.49
C GLN A 207 5.36 11.01 -15.96
N ASN A 208 5.04 11.14 -17.25
CA ASN A 208 4.43 12.37 -17.77
C ASN A 208 3.00 12.50 -17.30
N TYR A 209 2.27 11.38 -17.14
CA TYR A 209 0.93 11.41 -16.55
C TYR A 209 0.98 11.77 -15.08
N ALA A 210 1.85 11.15 -14.28
CA ALA A 210 2.02 11.53 -12.88
C ALA A 210 2.38 13.02 -12.73
N LEU A 211 3.30 13.53 -13.56
CA LEU A 211 3.65 14.95 -13.57
C LEU A 211 2.45 15.83 -13.96
N GLN A 212 1.70 15.48 -15.00
CA GLN A 212 0.55 16.25 -15.47
C GLN A 212 -0.57 16.32 -14.43
N GLU A 213 -0.92 15.20 -13.81
CA GLU A 213 -2.00 15.14 -12.82
C GLU A 213 -1.64 15.91 -11.53
N ASN A 214 -0.35 16.13 -11.27
CA ASN A 214 0.15 16.85 -10.09
C ASN A 214 0.74 18.23 -10.43
N ILE A 215 0.51 18.76 -11.63
CA ILE A 215 1.22 19.97 -12.09
C ILE A 215 0.89 21.20 -11.24
N ASP A 216 -0.35 21.29 -10.75
CA ASP A 216 -0.82 22.46 -10.02
C ASP A 216 -0.14 22.55 -8.65
N ILE A 217 -0.09 21.45 -7.90
CA ILE A 217 0.65 21.42 -6.63
C ILE A 217 2.16 21.59 -6.85
N ILE A 218 2.73 21.02 -7.93
CA ILE A 218 4.16 21.18 -8.23
C ILE A 218 4.51 22.64 -8.52
N LYS A 219 3.60 23.42 -9.14
CA LYS A 219 3.81 24.84 -9.42
C LYS A 219 3.70 25.72 -8.18
N THR A 220 2.95 25.31 -7.17
CA THR A 220 2.77 26.09 -5.93
C THR A 220 3.88 25.86 -4.92
N ILE A 221 4.62 24.74 -5.04
CA ILE A 221 5.74 24.41 -4.17
C ILE A 221 7.05 24.98 -4.74
N GLU A 222 7.89 25.60 -3.91
CA GLU A 222 9.20 26.13 -4.34
C GLU A 222 10.19 25.01 -4.72
N ARG A 223 10.08 23.85 -4.07
CA ARG A 223 10.93 22.68 -4.28
C ARG A 223 10.55 21.94 -5.56
N LYS A 224 11.54 21.72 -6.42
CA LYS A 224 11.40 20.89 -7.62
C LYS A 224 11.11 19.43 -7.25
N PRO A 225 10.30 18.70 -8.05
CA PRO A 225 10.04 17.30 -7.81
C PRO A 225 11.31 16.46 -7.95
N GLU A 226 11.48 15.53 -7.02
CA GLU A 226 12.50 14.50 -7.07
C GLU A 226 11.95 13.25 -7.75
N TYR A 227 12.84 12.41 -8.26
CA TYR A 227 12.46 11.22 -9.01
C TYR A 227 13.04 9.98 -8.36
N ILE A 228 12.20 8.98 -8.15
CA ILE A 228 12.66 7.66 -7.70
C ILE A 228 12.17 6.58 -8.66
N VAL A 229 13.02 5.59 -8.89
CA VAL A 229 12.65 4.38 -9.65
C VAL A 229 11.70 3.55 -8.80
N ALA A 230 10.50 3.27 -9.29
CA ALA A 230 9.43 2.64 -8.51
C ALA A 230 9.22 1.17 -8.88
N ASN A 231 10.28 0.48 -9.29
CA ASN A 231 10.26 -0.94 -9.66
C ASN A 231 10.14 -1.85 -8.43
N SER A 232 10.39 -1.29 -7.24
CA SER A 232 10.26 -1.96 -5.95
C SER A 232 9.97 -0.92 -4.87
N PHE A 233 9.21 -1.30 -3.85
CA PHE A 233 8.99 -0.50 -2.66
C PHE A 233 10.30 -0.15 -1.92
N LEU A 234 11.36 -0.95 -2.12
CA LEU A 234 12.68 -0.71 -1.53
C LEU A 234 13.26 0.63 -1.97
N SER A 235 13.02 1.07 -3.21
CA SER A 235 13.50 2.37 -3.67
C SER A 235 12.89 3.52 -2.87
N ALA A 236 11.60 3.42 -2.55
CA ALA A 236 10.93 4.39 -1.68
C ALA A 236 11.46 4.31 -0.25
N TYR A 237 11.67 3.10 0.27
CA TYR A 237 12.26 2.89 1.61
C TYR A 237 13.67 3.49 1.72
N ASP A 238 14.56 3.19 0.78
CA ASP A 238 15.93 3.68 0.75
C ASP A 238 15.98 5.21 0.60
N TYR A 239 15.06 5.75 -0.19
CA TYR A 239 14.89 7.20 -0.31
C TYR A 239 14.48 7.83 1.04
N LEU A 240 13.50 7.25 1.73
CA LEU A 240 13.06 7.73 3.04
C LEU A 240 14.16 7.60 4.10
N GLU A 241 14.94 6.51 4.09
CA GLU A 241 16.10 6.36 4.98
C GLU A 241 17.18 7.42 4.69
N LYS A 242 17.46 7.71 3.41
CA LYS A 242 18.37 8.80 3.02
C LYS A 242 17.88 10.15 3.53
N LEU A 243 16.60 10.48 3.34
CA LEU A 243 16.01 11.73 3.84
C LEU A 243 16.08 11.81 5.36
N LYS A 244 15.76 10.72 6.06
CA LYS A 244 15.86 10.64 7.52
C LYS A 244 17.28 10.90 8.01
N ASN A 245 18.29 10.40 7.30
CA ASN A 245 19.70 10.62 7.65
C ASN A 245 20.21 12.01 7.27
N ALA A 246 19.67 12.62 6.22
CA ALA A 246 20.00 13.99 5.80
C ALA A 246 19.32 15.06 6.67
N TYR A 247 18.15 14.72 7.23
CA TYR A 247 17.38 15.56 8.14
C TYR A 247 17.07 14.77 9.42
N PRO A 248 18.11 14.40 10.21
CA PRO A 248 17.87 13.82 11.52
C PRO A 248 17.15 14.89 12.35
N ARG A 249 16.00 14.53 12.92
CA ARG A 249 15.33 15.39 13.91
C ARG A 249 16.29 15.75 15.04
#